data_AF-A0A8D8Z908-F1
#
_entry.id   AF-A0A8D8Z908-F1
#
_cell.length_a   1.000
_cell.length_b   1.000
_cell.length_c   1.000
_cell.angle_alpha   90.00
_cell.angle_beta   90.00
_cell.angle_gamma   90.00
#
_symmetry.space_group_name_H-M   'P 1'
#
loop_
_entity.id
_entity.type
_entity.pdbx_description
1 polymer ?
#
loop_
_entity_poly.entity_id
_entity_poly.type
_entity_poly.pdbx_seq_one_letter_code
_entity_poly.pdbx_strand_id
1 'polypeptide(L)'
;YIKPAAPILLKYLEQVITEPKPRSSKWISTSVQEQNWNSDLAKYASPEYFTNNLLSTVYFEEGSHHIPKDAIVIEIAPHALLGPIVKKSLDPETVHIALTNRSKSVNNI
;
A
#
# COMPACT_ATOMS: atom_id res chain seq x y z
N TYR A 1 11.83 14.92 6.92
CA TYR A 1 11.65 15.87 5.81
C TYR A 1 10.17 16.22 5.52
N ILE A 2 9.16 15.46 5.97
CA ILE A 2 7.73 15.80 5.73
C ILE A 2 6.87 15.97 7.01
N LYS A 3 7.45 15.74 8.19
CA LYS A 3 6.76 15.83 9.50
C LYS A 3 5.96 17.14 9.72
N PRO A 4 6.44 18.33 9.30
CA PRO A 4 5.66 19.57 9.46
C PRO A 4 4.34 19.60 8.68
N ALA A 5 4.18 18.80 7.63
CA ALA A 5 2.93 18.72 6.86
C ALA A 5 1.86 17.87 7.55
N ALA A 6 2.23 17.04 8.54
CA ALA A 6 1.32 16.10 9.18
C ALA A 6 0.08 16.75 9.80
N PRO A 7 0.19 17.84 10.60
CA PRO A 7 -0.99 18.45 11.21
C PRO A 7 -1.95 19.04 10.16
N ILE A 8 -1.40 19.58 9.08
CA ILE A 8 -2.19 20.14 7.97
C ILE A 8 -2.91 19.03 7.22
N LEU A 9 -2.21 17.94 6.90
CA LEU A 9 -2.80 16.78 6.24
C LEU A 9 -3.93 16.18 7.08
N LEU A 10 -3.67 15.93 8.38
CA LEU A 10 -4.66 15.36 9.28
C LEU A 10 -5.94 16.21 9.32
N LYS A 11 -5.80 17.53 9.52
CA LYS A 11 -6.92 18.48 9.52
C LYS A 11 -7.80 18.37 8.27
N TYR A 12 -7.20 18.22 7.09
CA TYR A 12 -7.96 18.11 5.85
C TYR A 12 -8.53 16.70 5.64
N LEU A 13 -7.82 15.65 6.04
CA LEU A 13 -8.33 14.28 5.98
C LEU A 13 -9.53 14.07 6.89
N GLU A 14 -9.57 14.69 8.07
CA GLU A 14 -10.72 14.69 8.98
C GLU A 14 -12.00 15.26 8.32
N GLN A 15 -11.85 16.22 7.40
CA GLN A 15 -12.98 16.79 6.66
C GLN A 15 -13.46 15.88 5.52
N VAL A 16 -12.55 15.08 4.95
CA VAL A 16 -12.85 14.19 3.81
C VAL A 16 -13.34 12.82 4.28
N ILE A 17 -12.78 12.30 5.36
CA ILE A 17 -13.05 10.98 5.93
C ILE A 17 -13.76 11.17 7.27
N THR A 18 -15.04 11.55 7.20
CA THR A 18 -15.86 11.81 8.39
C THR A 18 -16.31 10.53 9.09
N GLU A 19 -16.42 9.42 8.36
CA GLU A 19 -16.83 8.11 8.88
C GLU A 19 -15.81 7.03 8.46
N PRO A 20 -14.71 6.85 9.23
CA PRO A 20 -13.69 5.86 8.91
C PRO A 20 -14.25 4.43 8.88
N LYS A 21 -13.98 3.71 7.79
CA LYS A 21 -14.43 2.32 7.62
C LYS A 21 -13.40 1.32 8.18
N PRO A 22 -13.85 0.20 8.76
CA PRO A 22 -12.93 -0.84 9.21
C PRO A 22 -12.18 -1.44 8.02
N ARG A 23 -10.90 -1.69 8.21
CA ARG A 23 -10.07 -2.44 7.26
C ARG A 23 -10.36 -3.92 7.40
N SER A 24 -10.40 -4.63 6.27
CA SER A 24 -10.50 -6.08 6.27
C SER A 24 -9.13 -6.73 6.50
N SER A 25 -9.12 -7.98 6.97
CA SER A 25 -7.89 -8.79 7.09
C SER A 25 -7.17 -9.04 5.76
N LYS A 26 -7.85 -8.85 4.62
CA LYS A 26 -7.25 -8.93 3.28
C LYS A 26 -6.35 -7.72 2.96
N TRP A 27 -6.50 -6.61 3.68
CA TRP A 27 -5.67 -5.42 3.49
C TRP A 27 -4.51 -5.40 4.48
N ILE A 28 -3.39 -5.96 4.05
CA ILE A 28 -2.10 -5.95 4.77
C ILE A 28 -1.58 -4.51 4.85
N SER A 29 -1.31 -4.01 6.07
CA SER A 29 -0.73 -2.67 6.24
C SER A 29 0.77 -2.71 6.03
N THR A 30 1.28 -1.74 5.27
CA THR A 30 2.71 -1.48 5.12
C THR A 30 3.14 -0.19 5.82
N SER A 31 2.24 0.49 6.54
CA SER A 31 2.56 1.70 7.33
C SER A 31 2.60 1.46 8.84
N VAL A 32 2.17 0.28 9.28
CA VAL A 32 2.12 -0.14 10.68
C VAL A 32 2.75 -1.52 10.77
N GLN A 33 3.65 -1.71 11.74
CA GLN A 33 4.28 -3.01 11.98
C GLN A 33 3.22 -4.07 12.34
N GLU A 34 3.46 -5.31 11.93
CA GLU A 34 2.52 -6.44 12.07
C GLU A 34 2.01 -6.63 13.51
N GLN A 35 2.90 -6.57 14.49
CA GLN A 35 2.58 -6.63 15.92
C GLN A 35 1.53 -5.60 16.37
N ASN A 36 1.37 -4.52 15.61
CA ASN A 36 0.46 -3.41 15.90
C ASN A 36 -0.77 -3.37 14.97
N TRP A 37 -1.01 -4.37 14.11
CA TRP A 37 -2.18 -4.38 13.20
C TRP A 37 -3.53 -4.42 13.93
N ASN A 38 -3.56 -4.90 15.18
CA ASN A 38 -4.77 -4.91 16.02
C ASN A 38 -4.93 -3.63 16.86
N SER A 39 -4.07 -2.63 16.69
CA SER A 39 -4.23 -1.32 17.34
C SER A 39 -5.38 -0.52 16.73
N ASP A 40 -5.96 0.41 17.48
CA ASP A 40 -7.05 1.25 16.98
C ASP A 40 -6.64 2.07 15.75
N LEU A 41 -5.37 2.49 15.68
CA LEU A 41 -4.80 3.16 14.51
C LEU A 41 -4.89 2.30 13.24
N ALA A 42 -4.69 0.98 13.35
CA ALA A 42 -4.63 0.08 12.21
C ALA A 42 -5.97 -0.57 11.85
N LYS A 43 -6.97 -0.52 12.75
CA LYS A 43 -8.30 -1.12 12.51
C LYS A 43 -9.09 -0.38 11.44
N TYR A 44 -8.89 0.92 11.27
CA TYR A 44 -9.71 1.77 10.39
C TYR A 44 -8.86 2.44 9.31
N ALA A 45 -9.47 2.67 8.14
CA ALA A 45 -8.92 3.55 7.12
C ALA A 45 -9.22 5.01 7.49
N SER A 46 -8.59 5.49 8.58
CA SER A 46 -8.86 6.79 9.18
C SER A 46 -7.89 7.89 8.74
N PRO A 47 -8.20 9.18 8.98
CA PRO A 47 -7.27 10.29 8.79
C PRO A 47 -5.90 10.06 9.44
N GLU A 48 -5.88 9.52 10.66
CA GLU A 48 -4.65 9.22 11.41
C GLU A 48 -3.86 8.08 10.75
N TYR A 49 -4.54 7.04 10.26
CA TYR A 49 -3.89 5.94 9.55
C TYR A 49 -3.20 6.41 8.26
N PHE A 50 -3.88 7.24 7.45
CA PHE A 50 -3.30 7.79 6.22
C PHE A 50 -2.22 8.83 6.50
N THR A 51 -2.37 9.62 7.57
CA THR A 51 -1.30 10.53 8.02
C THR A 51 -0.08 9.74 8.48
N ASN A 52 -0.27 8.65 9.23
CA ASN A 52 0.80 7.73 9.60
C ASN A 52 1.49 7.14 8.36
N ASN A 53 0.72 6.73 7.33
CA ASN A 53 1.31 6.22 6.09
C ASN A 53 2.26 7.20 5.40
N LEU A 54 1.99 8.51 5.45
CA LEU A 54 2.89 9.51 4.88
C LEU A 54 4.19 9.69 5.70
N LEU A 55 4.13 9.50 7.01
CA LEU A 55 5.24 9.80 7.92
C LEU A 55 6.12 8.60 8.24
N SER A 56 5.56 7.40 8.17
CA SER A 56 6.18 6.17 8.61
C SER A 56 6.90 5.47 7.46
N THR A 57 7.88 4.64 7.82
CA THR A 57 8.55 3.75 6.87
C THR A 57 7.55 2.80 6.22
N VAL A 58 7.77 2.49 4.94
CA VAL A 58 6.98 1.49 4.22
C VAL A 58 7.59 0.09 4.44
N TYR A 59 6.86 -0.78 5.11
CA TYR A 59 7.21 -2.17 5.41
C TYR A 59 6.77 -3.11 4.27
N PHE A 60 7.27 -2.88 3.05
CA PHE A 60 6.85 -3.63 1.87
C PHE A 60 7.31 -5.10 1.93
N GLU A 61 8.56 -5.34 2.31
CA GLU A 61 9.14 -6.70 2.37
C GLU A 61 8.38 -7.55 3.40
N GLU A 62 8.14 -7.01 4.60
CA GLU A 62 7.38 -7.67 5.65
C GLU A 62 5.93 -7.93 5.23
N GLY A 63 5.29 -6.95 4.59
CA GLY A 63 3.95 -7.13 4.02
C GLY A 63 3.92 -8.22 2.94
N SER A 64 4.97 -8.32 2.13
CA SER A 64 5.05 -9.27 1.01
C SER A 64 5.13 -10.73 1.45
N HIS A 65 5.64 -11.01 2.66
CA HIS A 65 5.67 -12.38 3.22
C HIS A 65 4.28 -12.99 3.43
N HIS A 66 3.23 -12.17 3.44
CA HIS A 66 1.85 -12.62 3.59
C HIS A 66 1.21 -13.04 2.27
N ILE A 67 1.90 -12.83 1.14
CA ILE A 67 1.43 -13.28 -0.17
C ILE A 67 1.68 -14.79 -0.26
N PRO A 68 0.66 -15.61 -0.56
CA PRO A 68 0.83 -17.06 -0.73
C PRO A 68 1.82 -17.39 -1.85
N LYS A 69 2.40 -18.59 -1.78
CA LYS A 69 3.15 -19.18 -2.91
C LYS A 69 2.21 -19.40 -4.10
N ASP A 70 2.77 -19.40 -5.32
CA ASP A 70 2.02 -19.58 -6.57
C ASP A 70 0.86 -18.57 -6.72
N ALA A 71 1.06 -17.35 -6.19
CA ALA A 71 0.08 -16.29 -6.32
C ALA A 71 0.14 -15.60 -7.68
N ILE A 72 -1.00 -15.05 -8.10
CA ILE A 72 -1.04 -14.05 -9.18
C ILE A 72 -1.02 -12.67 -8.53
N VAL A 73 0.03 -11.90 -8.79
CA VAL A 73 0.22 -10.54 -8.29
C VAL A 73 -0.04 -9.55 -9.41
N ILE A 74 -1.06 -8.70 -9.23
CA ILE A 74 -1.41 -7.65 -10.18
C ILE A 74 -0.90 -6.32 -9.67
N GLU A 75 0.01 -5.67 -10.40
CA GLU A 75 0.53 -4.35 -10.06
C GLU A 75 -0.37 -3.25 -10.62
N ILE A 76 -1.04 -2.53 -9.71
CA ILE A 76 -1.95 -1.42 -10.00
C ILE A 76 -1.18 -0.11 -9.85
N ALA A 77 -0.60 0.36 -10.95
CA ALA A 77 0.12 1.62 -11.03
C ALA A 77 0.04 2.17 -12.47
N PRO A 78 0.27 3.48 -12.69
CA PRO A 78 0.40 4.06 -14.04
C PRO A 78 1.71 3.66 -14.76
N HIS A 79 2.61 2.99 -14.04
CA HIS A 79 3.78 2.30 -14.59
C HIS A 79 4.27 1.26 -13.58
N ALA A 80 4.58 0.05 -14.03
CA ALA A 80 5.04 -1.02 -13.15
C ALA A 80 6.50 -0.85 -12.72
N LEU A 81 6.71 -0.21 -11.56
CA LEU A 81 8.03 0.05 -10.98
C LEU A 81 8.46 -1.05 -9.99
N LEU A 82 7.50 -1.78 -9.41
CA LEU A 82 7.78 -2.76 -8.36
C LEU A 82 8.20 -4.12 -8.91
N GLY A 83 8.10 -4.36 -10.21
CA GLY A 83 8.43 -5.66 -10.83
C GLY A 83 9.75 -6.30 -10.36
N PRO A 84 10.90 -5.60 -10.35
CA PRO A 84 12.15 -6.15 -9.82
C PRO A 84 12.09 -6.51 -8.33
N ILE A 85 11.36 -5.72 -7.53
CA ILE A 85 11.20 -5.94 -6.08
C ILE A 85 10.29 -7.15 -5.85
N VAL A 86 9.15 -7.22 -6.55
CA VAL A 86 8.22 -8.36 -6.50
C VAL A 86 8.94 -9.67 -6.85
N LYS A 87 9.74 -9.69 -7.92
CA LYS A 87 10.53 -10.88 -8.31
C LYS A 87 11.58 -11.30 -7.29
N LYS A 88 12.10 -10.36 -6.51
CA LYS A 88 13.09 -10.63 -5.47
C LYS A 88 12.45 -11.10 -4.17
N SER A 89 11.30 -10.53 -3.82
CA SER A 89 10.65 -10.72 -2.52
C SER A 89 9.66 -11.88 -2.48
N LEU A 90 9.17 -12.35 -3.63
CA LEU A 90 8.12 -13.38 -3.70
C LEU A 90 8.64 -14.73 -4.20
N ASP A 91 7.79 -15.75 -4.04
CA ASP A 91 8.05 -17.12 -4.48
C ASP A 91 8.31 -17.17 -6.00
N PRO A 92 9.28 -17.97 -6.50
CA PRO A 92 9.62 -18.04 -7.92
C PRO A 92 8.47 -18.41 -8.86
N GLU A 93 7.46 -19.14 -8.38
CA GLU A 93 6.28 -19.53 -9.17
C GLU A 93 5.24 -18.39 -9.24
N THR A 94 5.44 -17.29 -8.51
CA THR A 94 4.53 -16.15 -8.51
C THR A 94 4.45 -15.50 -9.89
N VAL A 95 3.24 -15.38 -10.43
CA VAL A 95 2.99 -14.68 -11.69
C VAL A 95 2.76 -13.19 -11.41
N HIS A 96 3.67 -12.34 -11.86
CA HIS A 96 3.54 -10.88 -11.78
C HIS A 96 2.95 -10.30 -13.07
N ILE A 97 1.83 -9.59 -12.95
CA ILE A 97 1.11 -8.94 -14.06
C ILE A 97 1.11 -7.43 -13.85
N ALA A 98 1.83 -6.71 -14.70
CA ALA A 98 1.80 -5.25 -14.77
C ALA A 98 0.59 -4.77 -15.60
N LEU A 99 -0.28 -3.93 -15.04
CA LEU A 99 -1.45 -3.43 -15.78
C LEU A 99 -1.11 -2.36 -16.82
N THR A 100 -0.09 -1.55 -16.58
CA THR A 100 0.26 -0.43 -17.46
C THR A 100 1.77 -0.32 -17.66
N ASN A 101 2.17 0.28 -18.78
CA ASN A 101 3.56 0.60 -19.06
C ASN A 101 3.65 1.99 -19.68
N ARG A 102 4.28 2.94 -18.97
CA ARG A 102 4.48 4.33 -19.43
C ARG A 102 5.14 4.43 -20.80
N SER A 103 6.00 3.49 -21.19
CA SER A 103 6.67 3.52 -22.50
C SER A 103 5.81 2.96 -23.64
N LYS A 104 4.67 2.34 -23.34
CA LYS A 104 3.69 1.96 -24.35
C LYS A 104 2.63 3.05 -24.41
N SER A 105 2.78 3.97 -25.37
CA SER A 105 1.64 4.74 -25.85
C SER A 105 0.56 3.76 -26.26
N VAL A 106 -0.68 4.01 -25.84
CA VAL A 106 -1.84 3.35 -26.44
C VAL A 106 -1.83 3.80 -27.90
N ASN A 107 -1.28 2.98 -28.79
CA ASN A 107 -1.60 3.09 -30.21
C ASN A 107 -3.06 2.66 -30.30
N ASN A 108 -3.95 3.65 -30.31
CA ASN A 108 -5.35 3.43 -30.66
C ASN A 108 -5.37 2.72 -32.01
N ILE A 109 -6.05 1.57 -32.03
CA ILE A 109 -6.42 0.84 -33.25
C ILE A 109 -7.32 1.74 -34.10
#